data_AF-A0A949CXZ2-F1
#
_entry.id   AF-A0A949CXZ2-F1
#
_cell.length_a   1.000
_cell.length_b   1.000
_cell.length_c   1.000
_cell.angle_alpha   90.00
_cell.angle_beta   90.00
_cell.angle_gamma   90.00
#
_symmetry.space_group_name_H-M   'P 1'
#
loop_
_entity.id
_entity.type
_entity.pdbx_description
1 polymer ?
#
loop_
_entity_poly.entity_id
_entity_poly.type
_entity_poly.pdbx_seq_one_letter_code
_entity_poly.pdbx_strand_id
1 'polypeptide(L)'
;MRVSRPPNALPNARRQALKSLGAFALSSGLSPSPWAQPNPSAAGTLPAPPPLGQKVLLPPLTWISELTWTPPQLEGHVTVVYWWASWCPFCREQTPQIQALWERHAQQGLRVLGISVD
;
A
#
# COMPACT_ATOMS: atom_id res chain seq x y z
N MET A 1 -6.51 19.48 -3.91
CA MET A 1 -6.74 19.51 -2.44
C MET A 1 -5.40 19.61 -1.74
N ARG A 2 -5.14 20.73 -1.06
CA ARG A 2 -3.86 21.06 -0.43
C ARG A 2 -4.03 20.82 1.07
N VAL A 3 -3.39 19.79 1.63
CA VAL A 3 -3.39 19.56 3.08
C VAL A 3 -2.45 20.59 3.71
N SER A 4 -3.03 21.62 4.31
CA SER A 4 -2.34 22.64 5.09
C SER A 4 -1.82 22.07 6.41
N ARG A 5 -0.50 22.11 6.62
CA ARG A 5 0.14 21.89 7.93
C ARG A 5 -0.27 23.02 8.90
N PRO A 6 -0.57 22.74 10.18
CA PRO A 6 -0.80 23.79 11.17
C PRO A 6 0.51 24.49 11.57
N PRO A 7 0.50 25.81 11.86
CA PRO A 7 1.63 26.53 12.43
C PRO A 7 1.53 26.50 13.96
N ASN A 8 2.53 25.93 14.63
CA ASN A 8 2.81 26.29 16.02
C ASN A 8 4.27 25.95 16.35
N ALA A 9 5.14 26.95 16.18
CA ALA A 9 6.46 26.99 16.78
C ALA A 9 6.29 27.37 18.26
N LEU A 10 6.49 26.42 19.16
CA LEU A 10 6.52 26.71 20.60
C LEU A 10 7.91 27.30 20.97
N PRO A 11 7.97 28.41 21.74
CA PRO A 11 9.21 29.12 22.04
C PRO A 11 10.18 28.33 22.93
N ASN A 12 11.48 28.55 22.68
CA ASN A 12 12.63 27.76 23.13
C ASN A 12 12.92 27.79 24.65
N ALA A 13 12.08 28.43 25.46
CA ALA A 13 12.30 28.68 26.89
C ALA A 13 11.85 27.52 27.81
N ARG A 14 11.05 26.56 27.32
CA ARG A 14 10.63 25.37 28.09
C ARG A 14 11.64 24.21 28.05
N ARG A 15 12.68 24.28 27.20
CA ARG A 15 13.65 23.19 27.01
C ARG A 15 14.71 23.08 28.12
N GLN A 16 14.81 24.04 29.02
CA GLN A 16 15.91 24.11 29.99
C GLN A 16 15.54 23.62 31.41
N ALA A 17 14.26 23.41 31.73
CA ALA A 17 13.82 23.10 33.09
C ALA A 17 13.77 21.59 33.44
N LEU A 18 14.19 20.68 32.55
CA LEU A 18 14.06 19.23 32.73
C LEU A 18 15.42 18.50 32.81
N LYS A 19 16.49 19.17 33.26
CA LYS A 19 17.84 18.57 33.34
C LYS A 19 18.28 18.08 34.72
N SER A 20 17.39 18.02 35.70
CA SER A 20 17.76 17.54 37.03
C SER A 20 16.57 16.87 37.73
N LEU A 21 16.56 15.53 37.65
CA LEU A 21 15.90 14.53 38.51
C LEU A 21 15.37 13.39 37.64
N GLY A 22 16.17 12.34 37.48
CA GLY A 22 15.76 11.16 36.72
C GLY A 22 16.89 10.17 36.45
N ALA A 23 17.78 9.96 37.41
CA ALA A 23 18.58 8.74 37.44
C ALA A 23 17.66 7.59 37.90
N PHE A 24 16.88 7.02 36.98
CA PHE A 24 16.12 5.80 37.19
C PHE A 24 16.26 4.90 35.95
N ALA A 25 17.01 3.81 36.13
CA ALA A 25 17.06 2.57 35.36
C ALA A 25 17.13 2.64 33.82
N LEU A 26 18.36 2.65 33.29
CA LEU A 26 18.70 2.23 31.92
C LEU A 26 18.61 0.70 31.75
N SER A 27 17.46 0.10 32.06
CA SER A 27 17.23 -1.33 31.87
C SER A 27 15.75 -1.63 31.64
N SER A 28 15.26 -1.26 30.46
CA SER A 28 14.03 -1.74 29.80
C SER A 28 14.16 -1.27 28.34
N GLY A 29 14.83 -2.01 27.46
CA GLY A 29 14.26 -3.23 26.89
C GLY A 29 13.38 -2.81 25.71
N LEU A 30 13.80 -3.16 24.50
CA LEU A 30 13.12 -2.92 23.23
C LEU A 30 11.59 -3.05 23.36
N SER A 31 10.86 -1.95 23.52
CA SER A 31 9.40 -1.99 23.36
C SER A 31 9.11 -1.92 21.86
N PRO A 32 8.63 -3.00 21.22
CA PRO A 32 8.13 -2.89 19.86
C PRO A 32 6.97 -1.89 19.90
N SER A 33 7.01 -0.91 19.00
CA SER A 33 5.91 0.05 18.90
C SER A 33 4.60 -0.71 18.70
N PRO A 34 3.51 -0.37 19.43
CA PRO A 34 2.23 -1.08 19.32
C PRO A 34 1.56 -0.94 17.94
N TRP A 35 2.14 -0.14 17.04
CA TRP A 35 1.73 0.03 15.64
C TRP A 35 2.74 -0.55 14.64
N ALA A 36 3.80 -1.21 15.12
CA ALA A 36 4.69 -1.97 14.24
C ALA A 36 3.95 -3.24 13.80
N GLN A 37 3.38 -3.20 12.60
CA GLN A 37 2.85 -4.39 11.95
C GLN A 37 4.02 -5.36 11.71
N PRO A 38 3.92 -6.64 12.09
CA PRO A 38 4.93 -7.62 11.71
C PRO A 38 5.05 -7.59 10.18
N ASN A 39 6.28 -7.47 9.66
CA ASN A 39 6.51 -7.57 8.23
C ASN A 39 6.44 -9.06 7.84
N PRO A 40 5.36 -9.56 7.21
CA PRO A 40 5.26 -10.97 6.84
C PRO A 40 6.35 -11.38 5.85
N SER A 41 6.98 -10.41 5.14
CA SER A 41 8.12 -10.66 4.27
C SER A 41 9.39 -11.09 5.03
N ALA A 42 9.44 -10.95 6.36
CA ALA A 42 10.57 -11.41 7.16
C ALA A 42 10.46 -12.89 7.60
N ALA A 43 9.29 -13.52 7.45
CA ALA A 43 9.02 -14.85 8.00
C ALA A 43 8.93 -15.97 6.94
N GLY A 44 9.14 -15.69 5.66
CA GLY A 44 9.04 -16.71 4.61
C GLY A 44 9.79 -16.38 3.33
N THR A 45 10.34 -17.42 2.69
CA THR A 45 10.82 -17.35 1.31
C THR A 45 9.62 -17.12 0.40
N LEU A 46 9.51 -15.92 -0.18
CA LEU A 46 8.53 -15.67 -1.24
C LEU A 46 8.86 -16.59 -2.44
N PRO A 47 7.85 -17.20 -3.08
CA PRO A 47 8.10 -17.95 -4.30
C PRO A 47 8.69 -17.02 -5.36
N ALA A 48 9.60 -17.56 -6.18
CA ALA A 48 10.15 -16.81 -7.31
C ALA A 48 9.00 -16.33 -8.23
N PRO A 49 9.11 -15.11 -8.79
CA PRO A 49 8.10 -14.63 -9.72
C PRO A 49 8.01 -15.57 -10.94
N PRO A 50 6.83 -15.68 -11.56
CA PRO A 50 6.65 -16.54 -12.73
C PRO A 50 7.57 -16.07 -13.88
N PRO A 51 8.17 -17.00 -14.65
CA PRO A 51 8.93 -16.64 -15.85
C PRO A 51 8.08 -15.87 -16.86
N LEU A 52 8.73 -14.99 -17.61
CA LEU A 52 8.09 -14.25 -18.70
C LEU A 52 7.55 -15.24 -19.75
N GLY A 53 6.33 -14.98 -20.24
CA GLY A 53 5.64 -15.85 -21.19
C GLY A 53 4.84 -16.99 -20.55
N GLN A 54 4.92 -17.19 -19.23
CA GLN A 54 4.00 -18.09 -18.54
C GLN A 54 2.58 -17.51 -18.58
N LYS A 55 1.63 -18.30 -19.08
CA LYS A 55 0.21 -17.95 -19.01
C LYS A 55 -0.25 -18.08 -17.56
N VAL A 56 -0.73 -16.96 -17.00
CA VAL A 56 -1.36 -16.93 -15.68
C VAL A 56 -2.86 -17.15 -15.87
N LEU A 57 -3.39 -18.23 -15.32
CA LEU A 57 -4.83 -18.48 -15.27
C LEU A 57 -5.40 -17.77 -14.05
N LEU A 58 -6.24 -16.75 -14.28
CA LEU A 58 -7.00 -16.13 -13.22
C LEU A 58 -8.20 -17.02 -12.88
N PRO A 59 -8.46 -17.30 -11.59
CA PRO A 59 -9.70 -17.97 -11.21
C PRO A 59 -10.91 -17.08 -11.58
N PRO A 60 -12.12 -17.64 -11.64
CA PRO A 60 -13.33 -16.83 -11.74
C PRO A 60 -13.33 -15.77 -10.63
N LEU A 61 -13.54 -14.51 -11.02
CA LEU A 61 -13.59 -13.37 -10.09
C LEU A 61 -15.01 -12.83 -10.03
N THR A 62 -15.43 -12.39 -8.85
CA THR A 62 -16.70 -11.70 -8.64
C THR A 62 -16.46 -10.20 -8.68
N TRP A 63 -17.24 -9.46 -9.47
CA TRP A 63 -17.22 -8.01 -9.41
C TRP A 63 -17.78 -7.52 -8.07
N ILE A 64 -17.37 -6.32 -7.68
CA ILE A 64 -17.91 -5.63 -6.49
C ILE A 64 -19.43 -5.41 -6.57
N SER A 65 -20.00 -5.44 -7.78
CA SER A 65 -21.45 -5.37 -8.03
C SER A 65 -22.15 -6.74 -7.99
N GLU A 66 -21.51 -7.77 -7.45
CA GLU A 66 -21.99 -9.16 -7.39
C GLU A 66 -22.22 -9.84 -8.75
N LEU A 67 -21.74 -9.25 -9.84
CA LEU A 67 -21.77 -9.87 -11.17
C LEU A 67 -20.58 -10.81 -11.34
N THR A 68 -20.83 -12.04 -11.79
CA THR A 68 -19.76 -13.00 -12.12
C THR A 68 -19.04 -12.56 -13.39
N TRP A 69 -17.72 -12.43 -13.31
CA TRP A 69 -16.88 -12.10 -14.45
C TRP A 69 -16.19 -13.32 -15.04
N THR A 70 -16.16 -13.43 -16.37
CA THR A 70 -15.38 -14.43 -17.07
C THR A 70 -14.09 -13.81 -17.66
N PRO A 71 -12.92 -14.46 -17.48
CA PRO A 71 -11.62 -13.93 -17.90
C PRO A 71 -11.31 -13.64 -19.39
N PRO A 72 -12.08 -14.09 -20.42
CA PRO A 72 -11.70 -13.89 -21.83
C PRO A 72 -11.48 -12.42 -22.24
N GLN A 73 -11.94 -11.46 -21.43
CA GLN A 73 -11.88 -10.03 -21.73
C GLN A 73 -10.50 -9.40 -21.55
N LEU A 74 -9.50 -10.12 -21.00
CA LEU A 74 -8.12 -9.63 -20.85
C LEU A 74 -7.16 -10.20 -21.89
N GLU A 75 -7.59 -11.17 -22.70
CA GLU A 75 -6.74 -11.74 -23.72
C GLU A 75 -6.34 -10.69 -24.78
N GLY A 76 -5.07 -10.70 -25.19
CA GLY A 76 -4.55 -9.73 -26.16
C GLY A 76 -4.34 -8.30 -25.60
N HIS A 77 -4.52 -8.09 -24.30
CA HIS A 77 -4.30 -6.81 -23.64
C HIS A 77 -3.12 -6.88 -22.67
N VAL A 78 -2.34 -5.80 -22.60
CA VAL A 78 -1.38 -5.61 -21.51
C VAL A 78 -2.21 -5.23 -20.29
N THR A 79 -2.22 -6.07 -19.25
CA THR A 79 -3.04 -5.84 -18.06
C THR A 79 -2.16 -5.65 -16.83
N VAL A 80 -2.36 -4.53 -16.14
CA VAL A 80 -1.80 -4.30 -14.80
C VAL A 80 -2.80 -4.79 -13.77
N VAL A 81 -2.38 -5.70 -12.90
CA VAL A 81 -3.19 -6.14 -11.75
C VAL A 81 -2.80 -5.30 -10.54
N TYR A 82 -3.79 -4.68 -9.90
CA TYR A 82 -3.61 -3.75 -8.80
C TYR A 82 -4.43 -4.18 -7.58
N TRP A 83 -3.76 -4.71 -6.55
CA TRP A 83 -4.40 -5.05 -5.28
C TRP A 83 -4.54 -3.82 -4.38
N TRP A 84 -5.73 -3.59 -3.83
CA TRP A 84 -6.02 -2.43 -3.00
C TRP A 84 -7.06 -2.74 -1.92
N ALA A 85 -7.17 -1.84 -0.94
CA ALA A 85 -8.24 -1.84 0.05
C ALA A 85 -8.59 -0.41 0.45
N SER A 86 -9.84 -0.18 0.86
CA SER A 86 -10.37 1.11 1.33
C SER A 86 -9.61 1.66 2.54
N TRP A 87 -9.07 0.78 3.38
CA TRP A 87 -8.31 1.10 4.58
C TRP A 87 -6.79 1.18 4.34
N CYS A 88 -6.30 0.89 3.13
CA CYS A 88 -4.88 0.85 2.83
C CYS A 88 -4.30 2.26 2.56
N PRO A 89 -3.44 2.81 3.45
CA PRO A 89 -2.93 4.17 3.30
C PRO A 89 -1.99 4.33 2.10
N PHE A 90 -1.19 3.30 1.82
CA PHE A 90 -0.28 3.29 0.66
C PHE A 90 -1.05 3.24 -0.66
N CYS A 91 -2.15 2.49 -0.70
CA CYS A 91 -2.99 2.38 -1.88
C CYS A 91 -3.54 3.75 -2.27
N ARG A 92 -3.98 4.57 -1.30
CA ARG A 92 -4.42 5.95 -1.54
C ARG A 92 -3.36 6.83 -2.23
N GLU A 93 -2.08 6.63 -1.92
CA GLU A 93 -0.98 7.36 -2.55
C GLU A 93 -0.64 6.82 -3.95
N GLN A 94 -0.84 5.52 -4.18
CA GLN A 94 -0.55 4.85 -5.45
C GLN A 94 -1.65 4.98 -6.51
N THR A 95 -2.93 4.96 -6.12
CA THR A 95 -4.07 4.99 -7.06
C THR A 95 -3.97 6.13 -8.08
N PRO A 96 -3.58 7.38 -7.72
CA PRO A 96 -3.41 8.46 -8.70
C PRO A 96 -2.38 8.14 -9.79
N GLN A 97 -1.31 7.41 -9.45
CA GLN A 97 -0.27 7.01 -10.40
C GLN A 97 -0.75 5.90 -11.34
N ILE A 98 -1.50 4.93 -10.80
CA ILE A 98 -2.12 3.87 -11.59
C ILE A 98 -3.16 4.45 -12.56
N GLN A 99 -3.98 5.39 -12.09
CA GLN A 99 -4.94 6.11 -12.94
C GLN A 99 -4.23 6.85 -14.07
N ALA A 100 -3.18 7.61 -13.77
CA ALA A 100 -2.41 8.33 -14.78
C ALA A 100 -1.71 7.40 -15.79
N LEU A 101 -1.27 6.21 -15.35
CA LEU A 101 -0.75 5.19 -16.25
C LEU A 101 -1.83 4.69 -17.22
N TRP A 102 -3.03 4.37 -16.71
CA TRP A 102 -4.14 3.94 -17.52
C TRP A 102 -4.58 5.01 -18.53
N GLU A 103 -4.76 6.25 -18.09
CA GLU A 103 -5.17 7.37 -18.95
C GLU A 103 -4.22 7.57 -20.14
N ARG A 104 -2.91 7.38 -19.94
CA ARG A 104 -1.89 7.52 -21.00
C ARG A 104 -1.90 6.39 -22.02
N HIS A 105 -2.26 5.16 -21.62
CA HIS A 105 -2.03 3.96 -22.43
C HIS A 105 -3.30 3.14 -22.71
N ALA A 106 -4.48 3.54 -22.23
CA ALA A 106 -5.73 2.83 -22.44
C ALA A 106 -6.05 2.63 -23.94
N GLN A 107 -5.80 3.67 -24.76
CA GLN A 107 -5.98 3.61 -26.23
C GLN A 107 -4.96 2.70 -26.93
N GLN A 108 -3.86 2.36 -26.25
CA GLN A 108 -2.82 1.44 -26.75
C GLN A 108 -3.07 -0.01 -26.27
N GLY A 109 -4.23 -0.26 -25.63
CA GLY A 109 -4.60 -1.60 -25.15
C GLY A 109 -4.18 -1.90 -23.71
N LEU A 110 -3.73 -0.90 -22.93
CA LEU A 110 -3.50 -1.09 -21.49
C LEU A 110 -4.83 -1.22 -20.74
N ARG A 111 -4.93 -2.26 -19.91
CA ARG A 111 -6.02 -2.46 -18.96
C ARG A 111 -5.49 -2.44 -17.53
N VAL A 112 -6.32 -2.03 -16.59
CA VAL A 112 -6.05 -2.14 -15.15
C VAL A 112 -7.16 -2.97 -14.52
N LEU A 113 -6.79 -4.05 -13.84
CA LEU A 113 -7.68 -4.89 -13.04
C LEU A 113 -7.43 -4.58 -11.56
N GLY A 114 -8.36 -3.85 -10.94
CA GLY A 114 -8.32 -3.56 -9.51
C GLY A 114 -8.93 -4.69 -8.69
N ILE A 115 -8.14 -5.35 -7.84
CA ILE A 115 -8.60 -6.40 -6.93
C ILE A 115 -8.72 -5.80 -5.53
N SER A 116 -9.95 -5.66 -5.04
CA SER A 116 -10.20 -5.28 -3.65
C SER A 116 -9.93 -6.47 -2.72
N VAL A 117 -9.30 -6.19 -1.59
CA VAL A 117 -9.13 -7.10 -0.44
C VAL A 117 -9.78 -6.54 0.83
N ASP A 118 -10.82 -5.71 0.63
CA ASP A 118 -11.66 -5.17 1.71
C ASP A 118 -12.27 -6.26 2.61
#